data_AF-A0A9D2K3F3-F1
#
_entry.id   AF-A0A9D2K3F3-F1
#
_cell.length_a   1.000
_cell.length_b   1.000
_cell.length_c   1.000
_cell.angle_alpha   90.00
_cell.angle_beta   90.00
_cell.angle_gamma   90.00
#
_symmetry.space_group_name_H-M   'P 1'
#
loop_
_entity.id
_entity.type
_entity.pdbx_description
1 polymer ?
#
loop_
_entity_poly.entity_id
_entity_poly.type
_entity_poly.pdbx_seq_one_letter_code
_entity_poly.pdbx_strand_id
1 'polypeptide(L)'
;MKFAEALKNMKKGIPMKLPSWGGYWCWDDETQTIIMYTKDNERLDIRETQRVEYTLLNVLSDEWIPANSENCSILGGTPTFGFGDAIKYMKRGLKVKRQGWNGKNQHIELAKNISYVTPDGTVQNCDHEAIGNQAIAFVGTSGVQMG
;
A
#
# COMPACT_ATOMS: atom_id res chain seq x y z
N MET A 1 12.89 -4.55 -3.92
CA MET A 1 14.07 -4.91 -4.75
C MET A 1 13.74 -4.74 -6.22
N LYS A 2 14.75 -4.58 -7.08
CA LYS A 2 14.55 -4.49 -8.54
C LYS A 2 14.09 -5.84 -9.11
N PHE A 3 13.33 -5.81 -10.20
CA PHE A 3 12.81 -7.02 -10.83
C PHE A 3 13.89 -8.04 -11.23
N ALA A 4 15.09 -7.60 -11.65
CA ALA A 4 16.18 -8.53 -11.97
C ALA A 4 16.57 -9.43 -10.78
N GLU A 5 16.50 -8.90 -9.56
CA GLU A 5 16.72 -9.68 -8.34
C GLU A 5 15.50 -10.53 -8.00
N ALA A 6 14.29 -9.99 -8.17
CA ALA A 6 13.05 -10.73 -8.00
C ALA A 6 12.99 -11.95 -8.92
N LEU A 7 13.33 -11.81 -10.20
CA LEU A 7 13.38 -12.91 -11.17
C LEU A 7 14.40 -13.98 -10.77
N LYS A 8 15.57 -13.57 -10.25
CA LYS A 8 16.56 -14.53 -9.71
C LYS A 8 15.99 -15.31 -8.51
N ASN A 9 15.20 -14.68 -7.66
CA ASN A 9 14.53 -15.33 -6.54
C ASN A 9 13.39 -16.24 -6.99
N MET A 10 12.58 -15.81 -7.97
CA MET A 10 11.55 -16.64 -8.60
C MET A 10 12.14 -17.94 -9.15
N LYS A 11 13.27 -17.87 -9.87
CA LYS A 11 14.01 -19.04 -10.39
C LYS A 11 14.61 -19.94 -9.32
N LYS A 12 14.64 -19.50 -8.05
CA LYS A 12 15.01 -20.32 -6.89
C LYS A 12 13.80 -20.90 -6.16
N GLY A 13 12.60 -20.76 -6.74
CA GLY A 13 11.33 -21.18 -6.13
C GLY A 13 10.79 -20.20 -5.08
N ILE A 14 11.34 -18.99 -4.96
CA ILE A 14 10.84 -17.99 -4.02
C ILE A 14 9.78 -17.14 -4.73
N PRO A 15 8.49 -17.22 -4.33
CA PRO A 15 7.45 -16.39 -4.92
C PRO A 15 7.68 -14.92 -4.58
N MET A 16 7.47 -14.03 -5.55
CA MET A 16 7.74 -12.60 -5.43
C MET A 16 6.50 -11.78 -5.74
N LYS A 17 6.33 -10.63 -5.10
CA LYS A 17 5.19 -9.75 -5.32
C LYS A 17 5.58 -8.29 -5.19
N LEU A 18 4.69 -7.41 -5.63
CA LEU A 18 4.71 -6.01 -5.19
C LEU A 18 3.95 -5.87 -3.85
N PRO A 19 4.26 -4.86 -3.02
CA PRO A 19 3.69 -4.74 -1.68
C PRO A 19 2.15 -4.74 -1.70
N SER A 20 1.55 -4.02 -2.65
CA SER A 20 0.10 -3.81 -2.76
C SER A 20 -0.66 -4.95 -3.41
N TRP A 21 0.04 -5.95 -3.96
CA TRP A 21 -0.60 -7.05 -4.67
C TRP A 21 -1.17 -8.09 -3.70
N GLY A 22 -2.37 -8.58 -3.97
CA GLY A 22 -2.95 -9.73 -3.25
C GLY A 22 -2.41 -11.08 -3.71
N GLY A 23 -1.82 -11.12 -4.91
CA GLY A 23 -1.21 -12.29 -5.52
C GLY A 23 0.32 -12.26 -5.50
N TYR A 24 0.93 -13.20 -6.22
CA TYR A 24 2.39 -13.29 -6.40
C TYR A 24 2.76 -13.84 -7.77
N TRP A 25 4.02 -13.68 -8.14
CA TRP A 25 4.62 -14.19 -9.37
C TRP A 25 5.67 -15.24 -9.00
N CYS A 26 5.72 -16.32 -9.78
CA CYS A 26 6.72 -17.37 -9.62
C CYS A 26 7.27 -17.79 -10.99
N TRP A 27 8.42 -18.44 -10.97
CA TRP A 27 8.99 -19.06 -12.15
C TRP A 27 8.43 -20.48 -12.29
N ASP A 28 8.09 -20.88 -13.50
CA ASP A 28 7.62 -22.22 -13.83
C ASP A 28 8.65 -22.91 -14.72
N ASP A 29 9.27 -23.97 -14.19
CA ASP A 29 10.37 -24.66 -14.88
C ASP A 29 9.89 -25.52 -16.04
N GLU A 30 8.63 -25.94 -16.06
CA GLU A 30 8.07 -26.73 -17.16
C GLU A 30 7.89 -25.87 -18.41
N THR A 31 7.32 -24.68 -18.24
CA THR A 31 7.00 -23.74 -19.34
C THR A 31 8.06 -22.66 -19.55
N GLN A 32 9.09 -22.60 -18.69
CA GLN A 32 10.19 -21.63 -18.73
C GLN A 32 9.70 -20.17 -18.80
N THR A 33 8.65 -19.86 -18.03
CA THR A 33 8.00 -18.55 -18.01
C THR A 33 7.69 -18.09 -16.59
N ILE A 34 7.17 -16.87 -16.46
CA ILE A 34 6.63 -16.37 -15.20
C ILE A 34 5.14 -16.67 -15.17
N ILE A 35 4.70 -17.27 -14.07
CA ILE A 35 3.30 -17.48 -13.75
C ILE A 35 2.88 -16.47 -12.70
N MET A 36 1.80 -15.75 -12.99
CA MET A 36 1.15 -14.82 -12.07
C MET A 36 -0.04 -15.50 -11.43
N TYR A 37 0.01 -15.65 -10.11
CA TYR A 37 -1.16 -15.97 -9.31
C TYR A 37 -1.84 -14.66 -8.93
N THR A 38 -3.07 -14.45 -9.41
CA THR A 38 -3.82 -13.22 -9.13
C THR A 38 -4.38 -13.24 -7.71
N LYS A 39 -4.91 -12.10 -7.24
CA LYS A 39 -5.59 -12.02 -5.94
C LYS A 39 -6.84 -12.94 -5.86
N ASP A 40 -7.39 -13.31 -7.02
CA ASP A 40 -8.58 -14.14 -7.17
C ASP A 40 -8.20 -15.62 -7.37
N ASN A 41 -6.93 -15.96 -7.10
CA ASN A 41 -6.34 -17.29 -7.20
C ASN A 41 -6.34 -17.88 -8.63
N GLU A 42 -6.37 -17.02 -9.65
CA GLU A 42 -6.20 -17.42 -11.05
C GLU A 42 -4.72 -17.60 -11.38
N ARG A 43 -4.39 -18.66 -12.12
CA ARG A 43 -3.05 -18.94 -12.63
C ARG A 43 -2.95 -18.42 -14.07
N LEU A 44 -2.15 -17.38 -14.28
CA LEU A 44 -1.99 -16.72 -15.59
C LEU A 44 -0.52 -16.75 -16.02
N ASP A 45 -0.25 -17.19 -17.24
CA ASP A 45 1.08 -17.01 -17.85
C ASP A 45 1.30 -15.52 -18.16
N ILE A 46 2.48 -14.98 -17.82
CA ILE A 46 2.80 -13.57 -18.11
C ILE A 46 2.65 -13.23 -19.60
N ARG A 47 2.86 -14.20 -20.49
CA ARG A 47 2.72 -14.05 -21.96
C ARG A 47 1.26 -13.84 -22.40
N GLU A 48 0.31 -14.28 -21.57
CA GLU A 48 -1.13 -14.18 -21.82
C GLU A 48 -1.74 -12.92 -21.21
N THR A 49 -0.93 -12.05 -20.58
CA THR A 49 -1.43 -10.79 -19.99
C THR A 49 -2.11 -9.92 -21.03
N GLN A 50 -3.36 -9.55 -20.76
CA GLN A 50 -4.09 -8.58 -21.58
C GLN A 50 -3.75 -7.13 -21.17
N ARG A 51 -3.02 -6.93 -20.06
CA ARG A 51 -2.66 -5.62 -19.50
C ARG A 51 -1.17 -5.37 -19.63
N VAL A 52 -0.65 -5.40 -20.86
CA VAL A 52 0.79 -5.36 -21.17
C VAL A 52 1.50 -4.17 -20.51
N GLU A 53 1.01 -2.95 -20.70
CA GLU A 53 1.61 -1.74 -20.10
C GLU A 53 1.72 -1.86 -18.58
N TYR A 54 0.63 -2.28 -17.93
CA TYR A 54 0.60 -2.48 -16.49
C TYR A 54 1.61 -3.54 -16.05
N THR A 55 1.67 -4.69 -16.72
CA THR A 55 2.64 -5.75 -16.43
C THR A 55 4.08 -5.24 -16.57
N LEU A 56 4.39 -4.47 -17.61
CA LEU A 56 5.72 -3.88 -17.81
C LEU A 56 6.06 -2.84 -16.75
N LEU A 57 5.10 -2.00 -16.33
CA LEU A 57 5.31 -1.06 -15.22
C LEU A 57 5.65 -1.78 -13.92
N ASN A 58 5.01 -2.93 -13.64
CA ASN A 58 5.37 -3.74 -12.48
C ASN A 58 6.78 -4.34 -12.60
N VAL A 59 7.16 -4.80 -13.81
CA VAL A 59 8.52 -5.28 -14.10
C VAL A 59 9.56 -4.17 -13.90
N LEU A 60 9.22 -2.91 -14.17
CA LEU A 60 10.13 -1.77 -13.94
C LEU A 60 10.21 -1.32 -12.48
N SER A 61 9.34 -1.82 -11.61
CA SER A 61 9.34 -1.48 -10.18
C SER A 61 10.61 -1.95 -9.46
N ASP A 62 11.03 -1.18 -8.47
CA ASP A 62 12.09 -1.50 -7.52
C ASP A 62 11.56 -1.90 -6.12
N GLU A 63 10.24 -2.11 -6.01
CA GLU A 63 9.55 -2.42 -4.75
C GLU A 63 9.27 -3.90 -4.53
N TRP A 64 9.81 -4.81 -5.36
CA TRP A 64 9.54 -6.25 -5.23
C TRP A 64 9.97 -6.81 -3.87
N ILE A 65 9.16 -7.72 -3.32
CA ILE A 65 9.41 -8.40 -2.05
C ILE A 65 9.01 -9.88 -2.16
N PRO A 66 9.57 -10.77 -1.33
CA PRO A 66 9.09 -12.15 -1.23
C PRO A 66 7.62 -12.18 -0.78
N ALA A 67 6.82 -13.04 -1.40
CA ALA A 67 5.46 -13.31 -0.98
C ALA A 67 5.47 -14.35 0.16
N ASN A 68 4.67 -14.12 1.19
CA ASN A 68 4.52 -15.04 2.32
C ASN A 68 3.10 -14.96 2.92
N SER A 69 2.85 -15.77 3.94
CA SER A 69 1.56 -15.85 4.64
C SER A 69 1.17 -14.59 5.40
N GLU A 70 2.08 -13.62 5.59
CA GLU A 70 1.79 -12.37 6.28
C GLU A 70 1.40 -11.25 5.32
N ASN A 71 1.95 -11.25 4.11
CA ASN A 71 1.85 -10.12 3.18
C ASN A 71 1.05 -10.38 1.90
N CYS A 72 0.67 -11.63 1.62
CA CYS A 72 0.03 -12.00 0.35
C CYS A 72 -1.37 -12.57 0.60
N SER A 73 -2.41 -11.96 0.01
CA SER A 73 -3.81 -12.31 0.26
C SER A 73 -4.12 -13.77 -0.02
N ILE A 74 -3.63 -14.31 -1.14
CA ILE A 74 -3.87 -15.72 -1.48
C ILE A 74 -3.11 -16.71 -0.57
N LEU A 75 -2.18 -16.21 0.25
CA LEU A 75 -1.48 -16.98 1.28
C LEU A 75 -2.02 -16.69 2.70
N GLY A 76 -3.13 -15.95 2.82
CA GLY A 76 -3.75 -15.58 4.10
C GLY A 76 -3.26 -14.25 4.69
N GLY A 77 -2.34 -13.57 4.02
CA GLY A 77 -1.71 -12.32 4.47
C GLY A 77 -2.47 -11.06 4.05
N THR A 78 -1.98 -9.91 4.53
CA THR A 78 -2.52 -8.59 4.16
C THR A 78 -1.48 -7.79 3.38
N PRO A 79 -1.73 -7.46 2.10
CA PRO A 79 -0.88 -6.57 1.31
C PRO A 79 -0.74 -5.20 1.97
N THR A 80 0.40 -4.56 1.75
CA THR A 80 0.69 -3.21 2.23
C THR A 80 0.85 -2.25 1.06
N PHE A 81 0.82 -0.96 1.32
CA PHE A 81 1.01 0.06 0.29
C PHE A 81 1.90 1.17 0.81
N GLY A 82 2.52 1.89 -0.12
CA GLY A 82 3.42 2.99 0.20
C GLY A 82 2.67 4.23 0.70
N PHE A 83 3.43 5.20 1.19
CA PHE A 83 2.87 6.44 1.73
C PHE A 83 2.07 7.25 0.69
N GLY A 84 2.50 7.25 -0.58
CA GLY A 84 1.78 7.94 -1.66
C GLY A 84 0.35 7.43 -1.85
N ASP A 85 0.13 6.12 -1.78
CA ASP A 85 -1.21 5.54 -1.83
C ASP A 85 -2.00 5.81 -0.55
N ALA A 86 -1.33 5.84 0.61
CA ALA A 86 -1.96 6.25 1.86
C ALA A 86 -2.58 7.65 1.76
N ILE A 87 -1.87 8.61 1.16
CA ILE A 87 -2.40 9.97 0.90
C ILE A 87 -3.62 9.91 -0.03
N LYS A 88 -3.56 9.14 -1.13
CA LYS A 88 -4.70 8.99 -2.06
C LYS A 88 -5.93 8.42 -1.35
N TYR A 89 -5.74 7.43 -0.49
CA TYR A 89 -6.82 6.82 0.27
C TYR A 89 -7.40 7.77 1.32
N MET A 90 -6.57 8.52 2.05
CA MET A 90 -7.06 9.54 2.98
C MET A 90 -7.84 10.65 2.28
N LYS A 91 -7.39 11.10 1.09
CA LYS A 91 -8.16 12.06 0.26
C LYS A 91 -9.53 11.52 -0.16
N ARG A 92 -9.68 10.19 -0.25
CA ARG A 92 -10.96 9.51 -0.52
C ARG A 92 -11.79 9.25 0.74
N GLY A 93 -11.34 9.73 1.90
CA GLY A 93 -12.04 9.55 3.19
C GLY A 93 -11.77 8.21 3.88
N LEU A 94 -10.78 7.44 3.41
CA LEU A 94 -10.40 6.19 4.05
C LEU A 94 -9.44 6.44 5.22
N LYS A 95 -9.66 5.72 6.32
CA LYS A 95 -8.73 5.62 7.44
C LYS A 95 -7.59 4.69 7.05
N VAL A 96 -6.35 5.10 7.26
CA VAL A 96 -5.17 4.27 6.96
C VAL A 96 -4.31 4.11 8.20
N LYS A 97 -3.65 2.96 8.33
CA LYS A 97 -2.76 2.68 9.46
C LYS A 97 -1.48 2.05 8.96
N ARG A 98 -0.38 2.32 9.66
CA ARG A 98 0.88 1.61 9.42
C ARG A 98 0.76 0.19 9.99
N GLN A 99 1.27 -0.79 9.25
CA GLN A 99 1.43 -2.15 9.77
C GLN A 99 2.33 -2.12 11.03
N GLY A 100 1.89 -2.78 12.10
CA GLY A 100 2.64 -2.81 13.36
C GLY A 100 2.39 -1.64 14.31
N TRP A 101 1.49 -0.69 14.01
CA TRP A 101 0.97 0.20 15.06
C TRP A 101 0.26 -0.63 16.13
N ASN A 102 0.42 -0.23 17.41
CA ASN A 102 0.22 -0.95 18.68
C ASN A 102 -1.14 -1.66 18.94
N GLY A 103 -1.83 -2.19 17.94
CA GLY A 103 -3.02 -3.04 18.06
C GLY A 103 -4.29 -2.34 18.52
N LYS A 104 -4.25 -1.06 18.91
CA LYS A 104 -5.38 -0.34 19.51
C LYS A 104 -6.18 0.54 18.53
N ASN A 105 -6.44 0.04 17.31
CA ASN A 105 -7.18 0.76 16.26
C ASN A 105 -6.65 2.17 15.92
N GLN A 106 -5.36 2.39 16.13
CA GLN A 106 -4.69 3.63 15.75
C GLN A 106 -4.69 3.77 14.22
N HIS A 107 -4.97 4.98 13.74
CA HIS A 107 -4.99 5.30 12.31
C HIS A 107 -4.77 6.80 12.09
N ILE A 108 -4.52 7.15 10.84
CA ILE A 108 -4.58 8.53 10.37
C ILE A 108 -5.75 8.69 9.41
N GLU A 109 -6.29 9.90 9.40
CA GLU A 109 -7.35 10.33 8.51
C GLU A 109 -7.20 11.79 8.12
N LEU A 110 -7.82 12.17 7.00
CA LEU A 110 -7.83 13.56 6.54
C LEU A 110 -8.97 14.29 7.23
N ALA A 111 -8.63 15.20 8.13
CA ALA A 111 -9.58 16.04 8.84
C ALA A 111 -9.82 17.36 8.07
N LYS A 112 -10.98 17.95 8.32
CA LYS A 112 -11.45 19.22 7.72
C LYS A 112 -12.11 20.05 8.81
N ASN A 113 -12.22 21.35 8.58
CA ASN A 113 -12.78 22.33 9.53
C ASN A 113 -12.00 22.41 10.86
N ILE A 114 -10.67 22.47 10.76
CA ILE A 114 -9.72 22.61 11.84
C ILE A 114 -9.74 24.05 12.34
N SER A 115 -9.89 24.22 13.64
CA SER A 115 -9.79 25.49 14.32
C SER A 115 -9.07 25.34 15.66
N TYR A 116 -8.53 26.43 16.18
CA TYR A 116 -7.94 26.50 17.52
C TYR A 116 -8.34 27.79 18.21
N VAL A 117 -8.22 27.83 19.53
CA VAL A 117 -8.46 29.03 20.32
C VAL A 117 -7.11 29.62 20.71
N THR A 118 -6.90 30.89 20.38
CA THR A 118 -5.71 31.65 20.76
C THR A 118 -5.76 32.03 22.26
N PRO A 119 -4.64 32.43 22.89
CA PRO A 119 -4.61 32.76 24.31
C PRO A 119 -5.59 33.87 24.74
N ASP A 120 -6.02 34.74 23.84
CA ASP A 120 -6.99 35.81 24.10
C ASP A 120 -8.46 35.35 23.98
N GLY A 121 -8.71 34.08 23.65
CA GLY A 121 -10.04 33.52 23.48
C GLY A 121 -10.59 33.58 22.06
N THR A 122 -9.85 34.14 21.09
CA THR A 122 -10.30 34.22 19.70
C THR A 122 -10.20 32.85 19.01
N VAL A 123 -11.29 32.38 18.42
CA VAL A 123 -11.31 31.19 17.56
C VAL A 123 -10.66 31.53 16.23
N GLN A 124 -9.58 30.83 15.91
CA GLN A 124 -8.93 30.89 14.61
C GLN A 124 -9.29 29.67 13.78
N ASN A 125 -9.90 29.92 12.63
CA ASN A 125 -10.14 28.89 11.63
C ASN A 125 -8.87 28.71 10.79
N CYS A 126 -8.31 27.50 10.78
CA CYS A 126 -7.07 27.26 10.06
C CYS A 126 -7.32 27.38 8.54
N ASP A 127 -6.44 28.05 7.82
CA ASP A 127 -6.46 27.99 6.36
C ASP A 127 -5.05 28.04 5.84
N HIS A 128 -4.76 27.22 4.83
CA HIS A 128 -3.43 27.09 4.26
C HIS A 128 -3.54 27.15 2.74
N GLU A 129 -2.78 28.04 2.10
CA GLU A 129 -2.92 28.34 0.67
C GLU A 129 -2.93 27.11 -0.24
N ALA A 130 -2.10 26.10 0.05
CA ALA A 130 -1.99 24.89 -0.77
C ALA A 130 -3.02 23.79 -0.49
N ILE A 131 -3.54 23.67 0.74
CA ILE A 131 -4.36 22.52 1.17
C ILE A 131 -5.72 22.93 1.76
N GLY A 132 -5.98 24.23 1.83
CA GLY A 132 -7.13 24.81 2.50
C GLY A 132 -7.17 24.46 3.98
N ASN A 133 -8.38 24.36 4.51
CA ASN A 133 -8.62 23.89 5.86
C ASN A 133 -8.62 22.34 5.92
N GLN A 134 -7.42 21.76 5.93
CA GLN A 134 -7.21 20.33 6.06
C GLN A 134 -5.98 20.04 6.93
N ALA A 135 -6.03 18.93 7.66
CA ALA A 135 -4.91 18.46 8.48
C ALA A 135 -4.94 16.94 8.56
N ILE A 136 -3.80 16.32 8.92
CA ILE A 136 -3.78 14.90 9.25
C ILE A 136 -4.17 14.76 10.72
N ALA A 137 -5.25 14.03 10.98
CA ALA A 137 -5.62 13.63 12.33
C ALA A 137 -4.98 12.28 12.66
N PHE A 138 -4.19 12.25 13.72
CA PHE A 138 -3.63 11.05 14.32
C PHE A 138 -4.58 10.59 15.42
N VAL A 139 -5.37 9.56 15.12
CA VAL A 139 -6.39 9.03 16.02
C VAL A 139 -5.80 7.85 16.79
N GLY A 140 -5.73 7.98 18.11
CA GLY A 140 -5.25 6.92 18.99
C GLY A 140 -6.08 6.79 20.26
N THR A 141 -5.63 5.94 21.17
CA THR A 141 -6.37 5.66 22.41
C THR A 141 -6.36 6.79 23.41
N SER A 142 -5.39 7.69 23.32
CA SER A 142 -5.24 8.84 24.21
C SER A 142 -5.91 10.11 23.67
N GLY A 143 -6.55 10.04 22.50
CA GLY A 143 -7.19 11.17 21.85
C GLY A 143 -6.78 11.34 20.39
N VAL A 144 -7.03 12.55 19.88
CA VAL A 144 -6.71 12.95 18.51
C VAL A 144 -5.63 14.02 18.56
N GLN A 145 -4.54 13.81 17.85
CA GLN A 145 -3.52 14.83 17.61
C GLN A 145 -3.65 15.33 16.17
N MET A 146 -3.60 16.65 15.98
CA MET A 146 -3.59 17.27 14.66
C MET A 146 -2.15 17.53 14.22
N GLY A 147 -1.84 17.25 12.96
CA GLY A 147 -0.56 17.57 12.33
C GLY A 147 -0.71 18.11 10.92
#